data_AF-A0ABD3K144-F1
#
_entry.id   AF-A0ABD3K144-F1
#
_cell.length_a   1.000
_cell.length_b   1.000
_cell.length_c   1.000
_cell.angle_alpha   90.00
_cell.angle_beta   90.00
_cell.angle_gamma   90.00
#
_symmetry.space_group_name_H-M   'P 1'
#
loop_
_entity.id
_entity.type
_entity.pdbx_description
1 polymer ?
#
loop_
_entity_poly.entity_id
_entity_poly.type
_entity_poly.pdbx_seq_one_letter_code
_entity_poly.pdbx_strand_id
1 'polypeptide(L)'
;MTTSIKSCYFLSSESICIGSSNKTCSASTKRLAFAPKIGKLFSYFLQKPPHRLLEKQLIALLQSCRTKKQLQQIHAQVVCHGLERNHYVAPKIITTCAQLKEMGHAHKAFDHILDPNVSLWNAMFRGYSQNELNREVVGLFSQMRSMGVMPNCFTFPVVLKSCGKINALTEGQEVHCFVMKSGFKDDPFVGTTLIEMYSTGGKAGTAYKAFGEMLERNVVAWTSMIHGYISCGDVGSARHLFDMAPERDIVLWNTMISGYIKAGDMAAARELFDAMPNRDVMSWNTMLNGYANNGDLDACEMMFEKMPERNIFSWNGLIGGYALNGNFLQVLATFKRMLIEGTVSPNDATLMTVLSACGRLGALDLGKWVHVYAESHGYGGNTYVVNALIDMYAKCGTVENALYVFVNMSTKDLISWNTVINGLAIHGRGADALSLFEQMKRAGVKPDGITFIGVLCACTHMGMVADGFSHFQSMIDDYALVPRMEHYGCMVDLLARAGLLVQAVEFVNKMPVKADAVIWATLLGACRLHKNVDLAEVALHQLNELEPGNPTNYVTLSNIYKDVGKWKDVARLKAAMKDTGRRKLPGCSLIEVNDDIVEFYSLDERHPDSDEIYEALDGLIKLSRSSGYESDLTSFEQ
;
A
#
# COMPACT_ATOMS: atom_id res chain seq x y z
N MET A 1 -42.72 4.81 29.44
CA MET A 1 -44.01 5.27 28.91
C MET A 1 -43.73 6.44 27.96
N THR A 2 -43.32 6.18 26.71
CA THR A 2 -44.16 6.07 25.48
C THR A 2 -44.95 7.32 25.12
N THR A 3 -44.43 8.10 24.17
CA THR A 3 -45.07 8.60 22.92
C THR A 3 -44.16 9.70 22.35
N SER A 4 -44.02 9.97 21.06
CA SER A 4 -44.25 9.29 19.78
C SER A 4 -43.91 10.37 18.74
N ILE A 5 -43.04 10.02 17.80
CA ILE A 5 -42.67 10.83 16.64
C ILE A 5 -43.89 10.96 15.73
N LYS A 6 -44.21 12.17 15.26
CA LYS A 6 -45.01 12.36 14.05
C LYS A 6 -44.33 13.35 13.10
N SER A 7 -43.92 12.78 11.98
CA SER A 7 -43.56 13.43 10.73
C SER A 7 -44.70 14.32 10.21
N CYS A 8 -44.35 15.48 9.67
CA CYS A 8 -45.17 16.17 8.67
C CYS A 8 -44.31 16.42 7.44
N TYR A 9 -44.54 15.59 6.42
CA TYR A 9 -44.22 15.86 5.03
C TYR A 9 -45.11 17.01 4.54
N PHE A 10 -44.53 18.01 3.86
CA PHE A 10 -45.24 18.76 2.84
C PHE A 10 -44.33 18.85 1.60
N LEU A 11 -44.74 18.11 0.57
CA LEU A 11 -44.34 18.28 -0.81
C LEU A 11 -44.99 19.57 -1.33
N SER A 12 -44.20 20.43 -1.96
CA SER A 12 -44.70 21.26 -3.05
C SER A 12 -43.59 21.36 -4.10
N SER A 13 -43.76 20.54 -5.11
CA SER A 13 -43.16 20.66 -6.43
C SER A 13 -43.58 21.98 -7.08
N GLU A 14 -42.63 22.83 -7.45
CA GLU A 14 -42.83 23.78 -8.54
C GLU A 14 -41.54 23.90 -9.35
N SER A 15 -41.57 23.26 -10.50
CA SER A 15 -40.65 23.42 -11.61
C SER A 15 -40.78 24.84 -12.16
N ILE A 16 -39.69 25.59 -12.27
CA ILE A 16 -39.67 26.81 -13.09
C ILE A 16 -38.59 26.66 -14.16
N CYS A 17 -39.09 26.48 -15.37
CA CYS A 17 -38.36 26.51 -16.63
C CYS A 17 -37.78 27.89 -16.92
N ILE A 18 -36.68 27.86 -17.66
CA ILE A 18 -35.99 28.95 -18.32
C ILE A 18 -36.96 29.72 -19.25
N GLY A 19 -36.93 31.05 -19.20
CA GLY A 19 -37.69 31.90 -20.12
C GLY A 19 -37.25 33.36 -20.09
N SER A 20 -36.46 33.74 -21.09
CA SER A 20 -36.09 35.12 -21.44
C SER A 20 -37.31 35.96 -21.88
N SER A 21 -37.39 37.23 -21.47
CA SER A 21 -37.57 38.39 -22.37
C SER A 21 -38.05 39.65 -21.63
N ASN A 22 -37.50 40.78 -22.07
CA ASN A 22 -37.88 42.15 -21.76
C ASN A 22 -39.38 42.43 -21.89
N LYS A 23 -39.95 43.24 -20.98
CA LYS A 23 -40.81 44.39 -21.32
C LYS A 23 -41.12 45.29 -20.11
N THR A 24 -41.07 46.58 -20.39
CA THR A 24 -41.39 47.77 -19.59
C THR A 24 -42.90 48.04 -19.48
N CYS A 25 -43.38 48.56 -18.32
CA CYS A 25 -44.47 49.57 -18.14
C CYS A 25 -44.83 49.66 -16.63
N SER A 26 -44.51 50.74 -15.91
CA SER A 26 -45.26 52.00 -15.71
C SER A 26 -46.57 51.91 -14.90
N ALA A 27 -46.49 52.46 -13.68
CA ALA A 27 -47.49 53.22 -12.91
C ALA A 27 -48.97 52.76 -12.82
N SER A 28 -49.45 52.54 -11.59
CA SER A 28 -50.50 53.39 -11.01
C SER A 28 -50.80 53.05 -9.54
N THR A 29 -50.89 54.12 -8.76
CA THR A 29 -51.13 54.13 -7.32
C THR A 29 -52.61 53.89 -7.03
N LYS A 30 -52.96 52.83 -6.29
CA LYS A 30 -54.17 52.80 -5.46
C LYS A 30 -53.83 52.26 -4.07
N ARG A 31 -53.70 53.18 -3.12
CA ARG A 31 -53.69 52.88 -1.68
C ARG A 31 -55.07 52.36 -1.29
N LEU A 32 -55.16 51.09 -0.94
CA LEU A 32 -56.18 50.57 -0.04
C LEU A 32 -55.54 50.47 1.34
N ALA A 33 -55.99 51.34 2.24
CA ALA A 33 -55.57 51.35 3.63
C ALA A 33 -56.16 50.12 4.35
N PHE A 34 -55.29 49.17 4.70
CA PHE A 34 -55.57 48.14 5.70
C PHE A 34 -54.57 48.26 6.85
N ALA A 35 -55.13 48.64 8.00
CA ALA A 35 -54.68 48.49 9.40
C ALA A 35 -53.17 48.46 9.77
N PRO A 36 -52.71 49.29 10.74
CA PRO A 36 -51.31 49.37 11.21
C PRO A 36 -50.86 48.22 12.14
N LYS A 37 -51.41 47.01 12.00
CA LYS A 37 -51.03 45.83 12.81
C LYS A 37 -50.00 44.91 12.14
N ILE A 38 -49.75 45.05 10.83
CA ILE A 38 -48.69 44.31 10.13
C ILE A 38 -47.33 45.03 10.26
N GLY A 39 -47.33 46.36 10.46
CA GLY A 39 -46.09 47.14 10.67
C GLY A 39 -45.35 46.81 11.97
N LYS A 40 -46.06 46.40 13.03
CA LYS A 40 -45.44 45.98 14.31
C LYS A 40 -44.92 44.54 14.30
N LEU A 41 -45.48 43.66 13.46
CA LEU A 41 -44.94 42.31 13.22
C LEU A 41 -43.71 42.36 12.31
N PHE A 42 -43.70 43.24 11.30
CA PHE A 42 -42.51 43.47 10.48
C PHE A 42 -41.36 44.14 11.25
N SER A 43 -41.63 45.03 12.21
CA SER A 43 -40.58 45.62 13.04
C SER A 43 -39.99 44.65 14.07
N TYR A 44 -40.71 43.59 14.45
CA TYR A 44 -40.22 42.55 15.35
C TYR A 44 -39.36 41.50 14.62
N PHE A 45 -39.65 41.23 13.34
CA PHE A 45 -38.82 40.37 12.47
C PHE A 45 -37.59 41.09 11.87
N LEU A 46 -37.45 42.41 12.07
CA LEU A 46 -36.30 43.21 11.63
C LEU A 46 -35.29 43.53 12.74
N GLN A 47 -35.37 42.89 13.91
CA GLN A 47 -34.20 42.77 14.76
C GLN A 47 -33.29 41.68 14.18
N LYS A 48 -32.41 42.08 13.25
CA LYS A 48 -31.27 41.25 12.86
C LYS A 48 -30.59 40.79 14.17
N PRO A 49 -30.43 39.48 14.43
CA PRO A 49 -29.63 39.04 15.55
C PRO A 49 -28.27 39.73 15.44
N PRO A 50 -27.67 40.19 16.55
CA PRO A 50 -26.37 40.84 16.49
C PRO A 50 -25.44 39.90 15.71
N HIS A 51 -24.83 40.39 14.62
CA HIS A 51 -24.07 39.57 13.65
C HIS A 51 -23.13 38.57 14.35
N ARG A 52 -22.58 38.95 15.50
CA ARG A 52 -21.70 38.16 16.37
C ARG A 52 -22.32 36.88 16.98
N LEU A 53 -23.62 36.86 17.27
CA LEU A 53 -24.31 35.67 17.81
C LEU A 53 -24.57 34.64 16.69
N LEU A 54 -24.98 35.14 15.52
CA LEU A 54 -25.20 34.32 14.32
C LEU A 54 -23.88 33.72 13.80
N GLU A 55 -22.79 34.50 13.81
CA GLU A 55 -21.42 34.02 13.51
C GLU A 55 -21.01 32.85 14.40
N LYS A 56 -21.20 32.97 15.73
CA LYS A 56 -20.86 31.90 16.68
C LYS A 56 -21.68 30.63 16.45
N GLN A 57 -22.97 30.77 16.16
CA GLN A 57 -23.85 29.64 15.86
C GLN A 57 -23.44 28.94 14.56
N LEU A 58 -23.14 29.69 13.50
CA LEU A 58 -22.70 29.13 12.22
C LEU A 58 -21.33 28.43 12.35
N ILE A 59 -20.40 29.00 13.11
CA ILE A 59 -19.10 28.36 13.38
C ILE A 59 -19.27 27.05 14.15
N ALA A 60 -20.15 27.00 15.15
CA ALA A 60 -20.46 25.79 15.90
C ALA A 60 -21.07 24.70 14.99
N LEU A 61 -22.02 25.09 14.12
CA LEU A 61 -22.62 24.18 13.15
C LEU A 61 -21.57 23.62 12.15
N LEU A 62 -20.65 24.47 11.68
CA LEU A 62 -19.54 24.06 10.81
C LEU A 62 -18.55 23.11 11.51
N GLN A 63 -18.36 23.22 12.83
CA GLN A 63 -17.54 22.29 13.61
C GLN A 63 -18.21 20.92 13.78
N SER A 64 -19.53 20.88 13.88
CA SER A 64 -20.31 19.62 13.97
C SER A 64 -20.65 19.00 12.61
N CYS A 65 -20.29 19.65 11.50
CA CYS A 65 -20.65 19.20 10.16
C CYS A 65 -19.89 17.93 9.77
N ARG A 66 -20.62 16.86 9.42
CA ARG A 66 -20.05 15.56 9.01
C ARG A 66 -20.40 15.16 7.59
N THR A 67 -21.31 15.88 6.92
CA THR A 67 -21.84 15.49 5.61
C THR A 67 -21.87 16.66 4.63
N LYS A 68 -21.72 16.33 3.34
CA LYS A 68 -21.80 17.30 2.23
C LYS A 68 -23.12 18.08 2.22
N LYS A 69 -24.25 17.41 2.50
CA LYS A 69 -25.58 18.04 2.50
C LYS A 69 -25.70 19.11 3.61
N GLN A 70 -25.20 18.81 4.80
CA GLN A 70 -25.18 19.77 5.91
C GLN A 70 -24.30 20.98 5.58
N LEU A 71 -23.12 20.75 4.99
CA LEU A 71 -22.22 21.82 4.56
C LEU A 71 -22.91 22.76 3.56
N GLN A 72 -23.58 22.20 2.54
CA GLN A 72 -24.32 23.00 1.55
C GLN A 72 -25.46 23.80 2.17
N GLN A 73 -26.20 23.22 3.14
CA GLN A 73 -27.25 23.93 3.86
C GLN A 73 -26.70 25.08 4.71
N ILE A 74 -25.62 24.85 5.44
CA ILE A 74 -24.97 25.87 6.27
C ILE A 74 -24.38 26.97 5.38
N HIS A 75 -23.75 26.61 4.27
CA HIS A 75 -23.22 27.58 3.32
C HIS A 75 -24.34 28.42 2.68
N ALA A 76 -25.47 27.82 2.30
CA ALA A 76 -26.65 28.56 1.84
C ALA A 76 -27.19 29.52 2.91
N GLN A 77 -27.18 29.13 4.18
CA GLN A 77 -27.54 30.04 5.27
C GLN A 77 -26.56 31.22 5.39
N VAL A 78 -25.25 30.98 5.22
CA VAL A 78 -24.23 32.05 5.21
C VAL A 78 -24.46 33.03 4.06
N VAL A 79 -24.78 32.52 2.87
CA VAL A 79 -25.15 33.33 1.68
C VAL A 79 -26.38 34.18 1.96
N CYS A 80 -27.48 33.57 2.43
CA CYS A 80 -28.75 34.26 2.69
C CYS A 80 -28.63 35.36 3.75
N HIS A 81 -27.72 35.23 4.72
CA HIS A 81 -27.49 36.23 5.75
C HIS A 81 -26.41 37.26 5.38
N GLY A 82 -25.83 37.16 4.18
CA GLY A 82 -24.80 38.08 3.68
C GLY A 82 -23.47 37.99 4.45
N LEU A 83 -23.17 36.83 5.04
CA LEU A 83 -21.97 36.58 5.84
C LEU A 83 -20.80 35.99 5.03
N GLU A 84 -20.91 35.93 3.71
CA GLU A 84 -19.89 35.36 2.81
C GLU A 84 -18.53 36.07 2.91
N ARG A 85 -18.54 37.38 3.19
CA ARG A 85 -17.32 38.19 3.33
C ARG A 85 -16.75 38.20 4.74
N ASN A 86 -17.36 37.45 5.66
CA ASN A 86 -16.95 37.48 7.05
C ASN A 86 -15.60 36.76 7.24
N HIS A 87 -14.62 37.49 7.75
CA HIS A 87 -13.24 37.03 7.95
C HIS A 87 -13.10 35.82 8.90
N TYR A 88 -14.13 35.50 9.68
CA TYR A 88 -14.14 34.35 10.60
C TYR A 88 -14.92 33.16 10.08
N VAL A 89 -16.01 33.41 9.34
CA VAL A 89 -16.91 32.34 8.86
C VAL A 89 -16.38 31.73 7.56
N ALA A 90 -15.90 32.54 6.61
CA ALA A 90 -15.46 32.07 5.30
C ALA A 90 -14.25 31.11 5.36
N PRO A 91 -13.16 31.38 6.12
CA PRO A 91 -12.07 30.41 6.27
C PRO A 91 -12.51 29.11 6.94
N LYS A 92 -13.53 29.17 7.81
CA LYS A 92 -14.05 27.98 8.50
C LYS A 92 -14.85 27.09 7.55
N ILE A 93 -15.64 27.67 6.64
CA ILE A 93 -16.31 26.93 5.56
C ILE A 93 -15.28 26.18 4.72
N ILE A 94 -14.21 26.85 4.28
CA ILE A 94 -13.14 26.25 3.48
C ILE A 94 -12.46 25.11 4.24
N THR A 95 -12.16 25.29 5.52
CA THR A 95 -11.56 24.25 6.36
C THR A 95 -12.48 23.04 6.51
N THR A 96 -13.78 23.25 6.70
CA THR A 96 -14.77 22.16 6.76
C THR A 96 -14.92 21.46 5.41
N CYS A 97 -14.86 22.18 4.28
CA CYS A 97 -14.83 21.58 2.95
C CYS A 97 -13.61 20.67 2.77
N ALA A 98 -12.43 21.11 3.23
CA ALA A 98 -11.19 20.33 3.17
C ALA A 98 -11.27 19.05 3.99
N GLN A 99 -11.87 19.10 5.18
CA GLN A 99 -12.10 17.91 6.03
C GLN A 99 -13.04 16.89 5.38
N LEU A 100 -14.00 17.36 4.58
CA LEU A 100 -14.93 16.52 3.84
C LEU A 100 -14.43 16.12 2.44
N LYS A 101 -13.17 16.45 2.10
CA LYS A 101 -12.55 16.22 0.78
C LYS A 101 -13.30 16.87 -0.40
N GLU A 102 -14.04 17.95 -0.15
CA GLU A 102 -14.85 18.68 -1.16
C GLU A 102 -14.16 19.98 -1.61
N MET A 103 -12.92 19.88 -2.07
CA MET A 103 -12.12 21.06 -2.46
C MET A 103 -12.69 21.83 -3.65
N GLY A 104 -13.43 21.18 -4.55
CA GLY A 104 -14.12 21.86 -5.65
C GLY A 104 -15.24 22.79 -5.19
N HIS A 105 -15.91 22.48 -4.07
CA HIS A 105 -16.89 23.38 -3.47
C HIS A 105 -16.21 24.55 -2.74
N ALA A 106 -15.09 24.28 -2.06
CA ALA A 106 -14.28 25.31 -1.42
C ALA A 106 -13.77 26.36 -2.43
N HIS A 107 -13.29 25.90 -3.59
CA HIS A 107 -12.79 26.79 -4.64
C HIS A 107 -13.90 27.69 -5.20
N LYS A 108 -15.08 27.14 -5.50
CA LYS A 108 -16.22 27.95 -5.95
C LYS A 108 -16.64 28.99 -4.90
N ALA A 109 -16.68 28.60 -3.63
CA ALA A 109 -17.00 29.52 -2.54
C ALA A 109 -15.95 30.65 -2.44
N PHE A 110 -14.69 30.33 -2.70
CA PHE A 110 -13.59 31.28 -2.73
C PHE A 110 -13.70 32.27 -3.90
N ASP A 111 -14.02 31.80 -5.10
CA ASP A 111 -14.18 32.64 -6.31
C ASP A 111 -15.30 33.68 -6.18
N HIS A 112 -16.32 33.42 -5.35
CA HIS A 112 -17.41 34.37 -5.10
C HIS A 112 -16.98 35.55 -4.19
N ILE A 113 -15.81 35.50 -3.56
CA ILE A 113 -15.33 36.54 -2.64
C ILE A 113 -14.43 37.53 -3.41
N LEU A 114 -14.92 38.75 -3.62
CA LEU A 114 -14.28 39.77 -4.49
C LEU A 114 -13.02 40.47 -3.92
N ASP A 115 -12.54 40.08 -2.74
CA ASP A 115 -11.26 40.55 -2.17
C ASP A 115 -10.82 39.60 -1.04
N PRO A 116 -10.21 38.45 -1.36
CA PRO A 116 -9.84 37.44 -0.38
C PRO A 116 -8.63 37.89 0.45
N ASN A 117 -8.81 37.96 1.77
CA ASN A 117 -7.73 38.28 2.70
C ASN A 117 -6.74 37.11 2.89
N VAL A 118 -5.57 37.39 3.47
CA VAL A 118 -4.48 36.40 3.67
C VAL A 118 -4.93 35.16 4.47
N SER A 119 -5.85 35.30 5.43
CA SER A 119 -6.33 34.16 6.22
C SER A 119 -7.16 33.18 5.40
N LEU A 120 -7.93 33.68 4.44
CA LEU A 120 -8.71 32.87 3.51
C LEU A 120 -7.82 32.12 2.51
N TRP A 121 -6.81 32.79 1.95
CA TRP A 121 -5.77 32.15 1.13
C TRP A 121 -5.06 31.03 1.89
N ASN A 122 -4.63 31.29 3.12
CA ASN A 122 -3.97 30.28 3.96
C ASN A 122 -4.91 29.10 4.32
N ALA A 123 -6.23 29.32 4.41
CA ALA A 123 -7.19 28.23 4.58
C ALA A 123 -7.30 27.37 3.30
N MET A 124 -7.30 27.99 2.12
CA MET A 124 -7.28 27.27 0.84
C MET A 124 -5.99 26.46 0.65
N PHE A 125 -4.82 27.07 0.89
CA PHE A 125 -3.53 26.37 0.79
C PHE A 125 -3.47 25.15 1.70
N ARG A 126 -3.88 25.30 2.97
CA ARG A 126 -3.96 24.16 3.90
C ARG A 126 -4.94 23.10 3.43
N GLY A 127 -6.11 23.52 2.93
CA GLY A 127 -7.12 22.59 2.44
C GLY A 127 -6.65 21.76 1.25
N TYR A 128 -6.01 22.39 0.27
CA TYR A 128 -5.43 21.70 -0.89
C TYR A 128 -4.25 20.80 -0.51
N SER A 129 -3.35 21.28 0.35
CA SER A 129 -2.18 20.52 0.81
C SER A 129 -2.57 19.27 1.60
N GLN A 130 -3.59 19.37 2.47
CA GLN A 130 -4.14 18.23 3.24
C GLN A 130 -4.82 17.17 2.35
N ASN A 131 -5.35 17.57 1.19
CA ASN A 131 -5.96 16.68 0.21
C ASN A 131 -4.97 16.24 -0.89
N GLU A 132 -3.66 16.45 -0.69
CA GLU A 132 -2.57 16.06 -1.60
C GLU A 132 -2.60 16.71 -3.00
N LEU A 133 -3.43 17.74 -3.19
CA LEU A 133 -3.56 18.51 -4.42
C LEU A 133 -2.49 19.62 -4.50
N ASN A 134 -1.22 19.23 -4.41
CA ASN A 134 -0.09 20.14 -4.29
C ASN A 134 0.15 21.04 -5.51
N ARG A 135 -0.26 20.61 -6.71
CA ARG A 135 -0.16 21.42 -7.94
C ARG A 135 -1.08 22.65 -7.88
N GLU A 136 -2.29 22.49 -7.33
CA GLU A 136 -3.24 23.59 -7.16
C GLU A 136 -2.76 24.62 -6.12
N VAL A 137 -2.00 24.19 -5.10
CA VAL A 137 -1.38 25.11 -4.13
C VAL A 137 -0.43 26.08 -4.83
N VAL A 138 0.41 25.58 -5.76
CA VAL A 138 1.34 26.42 -6.52
C VAL A 138 0.58 27.36 -7.46
N GLY A 139 -0.48 26.88 -8.11
CA GLY A 139 -1.37 27.71 -8.94
C GLY A 139 -2.05 28.84 -8.15
N LEU A 140 -2.61 28.53 -6.97
CA LEU A 140 -3.21 29.54 -6.08
C LEU A 140 -2.18 30.58 -5.62
N PHE A 141 -0.93 30.18 -5.39
CA PHE A 141 0.11 31.13 -4.97
C PHE A 141 0.41 32.15 -6.07
N SER A 142 0.47 31.71 -7.33
CA SER A 142 0.58 32.61 -8.49
C SER A 142 -0.62 33.56 -8.60
N GLN A 143 -1.83 33.10 -8.29
CA GLN A 143 -3.04 33.94 -8.28
C GLN A 143 -3.04 34.97 -7.13
N MET A 144 -2.64 34.57 -5.92
CA MET A 144 -2.48 35.48 -4.78
C MET A 144 -1.51 36.61 -5.11
N ARG A 145 -0.39 36.27 -5.80
CA ARG A 145 0.61 37.24 -6.27
C ARG A 145 0.06 38.19 -7.34
N SER A 146 -0.70 37.68 -8.32
CA SER A 146 -1.27 38.54 -9.38
C SER A 146 -2.33 39.51 -8.85
N MET A 147 -3.02 39.15 -7.76
CA MET A 147 -3.94 40.01 -7.04
C MET A 147 -3.24 40.98 -6.07
N GLY A 148 -1.92 40.94 -5.96
CA GLY A 148 -1.13 41.86 -5.11
C GLY A 148 -1.26 41.60 -3.60
N VAL A 149 -1.83 40.47 -3.18
CA VAL A 149 -2.00 40.13 -1.77
C VAL A 149 -0.66 39.63 -1.21
N MET A 150 -0.15 40.26 -0.14
CA MET A 150 1.15 39.92 0.43
C MET A 150 1.11 38.60 1.24
N PRO A 151 1.92 37.59 0.88
CA PRO A 151 2.14 36.39 1.68
C PRO A 151 2.76 36.70 3.06
N ASN A 152 2.55 35.80 4.02
CA ASN A 152 3.17 35.89 5.35
C ASN A 152 3.95 34.62 5.71
N CYS A 153 4.56 34.59 6.90
CA CYS A 153 5.33 33.45 7.42
C CYS A 153 4.55 32.12 7.48
N PHE A 154 3.20 32.16 7.47
CA PHE A 154 2.37 30.96 7.42
C PHE A 154 2.04 30.50 5.99
N THR A 155 2.20 31.38 4.99
CA THR A 155 1.95 31.07 3.59
C THR A 155 3.11 30.28 2.98
N PHE A 156 4.35 30.76 3.16
CA PHE A 156 5.54 30.17 2.52
C PHE A 156 5.74 28.68 2.83
N PRO A 157 5.62 28.20 4.08
CA PRO A 157 5.88 26.80 4.40
C PRO A 157 4.93 25.84 3.68
N VAL A 158 3.65 26.20 3.57
CA VAL A 158 2.66 25.35 2.87
C VAL A 158 2.97 25.28 1.37
N VAL A 159 3.29 26.43 0.76
CA VAL A 159 3.62 26.52 -0.66
C VAL A 159 4.93 25.80 -0.97
N LEU A 160 6.00 26.06 -0.20
CA LEU A 160 7.31 25.41 -0.37
C LEU A 160 7.24 23.89 -0.20
N LYS A 161 6.48 23.41 0.81
CA LYS A 161 6.25 21.98 1.00
C LYS A 161 5.52 21.36 -0.18
N SER A 162 4.52 22.04 -0.74
CA SER A 162 3.85 21.60 -1.96
C SER A 162 4.76 21.62 -3.18
N CYS A 163 5.63 22.63 -3.34
CA CYS A 163 6.66 22.66 -4.38
C CYS A 163 7.62 21.47 -4.26
N GLY A 164 8.10 21.14 -3.06
CA GLY A 164 8.96 19.98 -2.81
C GLY A 164 8.28 18.66 -3.20
N LYS A 165 7.02 18.47 -2.80
CA LYS A 165 6.24 17.26 -3.12
C LYS A 165 6.03 17.02 -4.62
N ILE A 166 5.88 18.07 -5.42
CA ILE A 166 5.69 17.95 -6.87
C ILE A 166 7.00 18.17 -7.65
N ASN A 167 8.12 18.33 -6.94
CA ASN A 167 9.44 18.67 -7.48
C ASN A 167 9.44 19.93 -8.39
N ALA A 168 8.63 20.94 -8.06
CA ALA A 168 8.54 22.23 -8.75
C ALA A 168 9.63 23.19 -8.26
N LEU A 169 10.88 22.91 -8.64
CA LEU A 169 12.05 23.64 -8.17
C LEU A 169 12.10 25.10 -8.65
N THR A 170 11.61 25.36 -9.87
CA THR A 170 11.57 26.71 -10.45
C THR A 170 10.67 27.63 -9.63
N GLU A 171 9.46 27.17 -9.34
CA GLU A 171 8.46 27.88 -8.54
C GLU A 171 8.94 28.00 -7.09
N GLY A 172 9.56 26.95 -6.54
CA GLY A 172 10.22 27.00 -5.23
C GLY A 172 11.31 28.08 -5.13
N GLN A 173 12.11 28.27 -6.19
CA GLN A 173 13.12 29.33 -6.26
C GLN A 173 12.50 30.73 -6.33
N GLU A 174 11.39 30.90 -7.06
CA GLU A 174 10.65 32.16 -7.06
C GLU A 174 10.11 32.50 -5.68
N VAL A 175 9.54 31.51 -4.98
CA VAL A 175 9.05 31.65 -3.61
C VAL A 175 10.21 32.03 -2.68
N HIS A 176 11.38 31.39 -2.82
CA HIS A 176 12.58 31.73 -2.05
C HIS A 176 13.02 33.19 -2.27
N CYS A 177 13.11 33.63 -3.54
CA CYS A 177 13.40 35.03 -3.86
C CYS A 177 12.40 36.00 -3.23
N PHE A 178 11.13 35.60 -3.15
CA PHE A 178 10.09 36.42 -2.51
C PHE A 178 10.25 36.47 -0.99
N VAL A 179 10.56 35.34 -0.33
CA VAL A 179 10.90 35.29 1.10
C VAL A 179 12.02 36.27 1.43
N MET A 180 13.06 36.31 0.60
CA MET A 180 14.19 37.23 0.75
C MET A 180 13.76 38.70 0.62
N LYS A 181 12.93 39.04 -0.36
CA LYS A 181 12.43 40.40 -0.59
C LYS A 181 11.44 40.88 0.48
N SER A 182 10.67 39.97 1.06
CA SER A 182 9.64 40.27 2.06
C SER A 182 10.16 40.29 3.49
N GLY A 183 11.46 40.03 3.72
CA GLY A 183 12.07 40.09 5.05
C GLY A 183 11.78 38.88 5.94
N PHE A 184 11.32 37.75 5.38
CA PHE A 184 11.06 36.52 6.13
C PHE A 184 12.25 35.54 6.14
N LYS A 185 13.44 36.00 5.73
CA LYS A 185 14.66 35.20 5.70
C LYS A 185 15.13 34.73 7.09
N ASP A 186 14.83 35.53 8.12
CA ASP A 186 15.24 35.28 9.50
C ASP A 186 14.23 34.39 10.24
N ASP A 187 13.10 34.03 9.61
CA ASP A 187 12.10 33.14 10.19
C ASP A 187 12.60 31.68 10.14
N PRO A 188 12.85 31.02 11.29
CA PRO A 188 13.42 29.68 11.31
C PRO A 188 12.52 28.62 10.66
N PHE A 189 11.19 28.82 10.69
CA PHE A 189 10.22 27.89 10.12
C PHE A 189 10.17 27.99 8.59
N VAL A 190 10.31 29.20 8.05
CA VAL A 190 10.48 29.39 6.61
C VAL A 190 11.83 28.85 6.14
N GLY A 191 12.90 29.12 6.88
CA GLY A 191 14.26 28.62 6.60
C GLY A 191 14.35 27.09 6.56
N THR A 192 13.82 26.39 7.56
CA THR A 192 13.79 24.91 7.58
C THR A 192 12.99 24.33 6.43
N THR A 193 11.87 24.96 6.05
CA THR A 193 11.06 24.49 4.92
C THR A 193 11.76 24.74 3.57
N LEU A 194 12.54 25.81 3.44
CA LEU A 194 13.38 26.05 2.26
C LEU A 194 14.45 24.96 2.11
N ILE A 195 15.11 24.59 3.21
CA ILE A 195 16.09 23.49 3.23
C ILE A 195 15.42 22.18 2.78
N GLU A 196 14.25 21.85 3.31
CA GLU A 196 13.50 20.64 2.94
C GLU A 196 13.12 20.64 1.44
N MET A 197 12.60 21.77 0.92
CA MET A 197 12.22 21.91 -0.49
C MET A 197 13.42 21.73 -1.44
N TYR A 198 14.55 22.37 -1.16
CA TYR A 198 15.74 22.22 -2.00
C TYR A 198 16.37 20.83 -1.90
N SER A 199 16.33 20.22 -0.71
CA SER A 199 16.89 18.88 -0.49
C SER A 199 16.07 17.81 -1.20
N THR A 200 14.74 17.88 -1.12
CA THR A 200 13.83 16.96 -1.83
C THR A 200 13.96 17.08 -3.35
N GLY A 201 14.27 18.26 -3.87
CA GLY A 201 14.62 18.44 -5.28
C GLY A 201 16.09 18.19 -5.64
N GLY A 202 16.87 17.54 -4.78
CA GLY A 202 18.24 17.12 -5.08
C GLY A 202 19.28 18.25 -5.16
N LYS A 203 18.96 19.47 -4.71
CA LYS A 203 19.86 20.64 -4.74
C LYS A 203 20.45 20.93 -3.35
N ALA A 204 21.23 20.00 -2.81
CA ALA A 204 21.88 20.14 -1.50
C ALA A 204 22.71 21.43 -1.35
N GLY A 205 23.43 21.84 -2.39
CA GLY A 205 24.23 23.08 -2.36
C GLY A 205 23.38 24.35 -2.19
N THR A 206 22.16 24.38 -2.75
CA THR A 206 21.24 25.51 -2.57
C THR A 206 20.55 25.45 -1.20
N ALA A 207 20.23 24.24 -0.72
CA ALA A 207 19.77 24.04 0.65
C ALA A 207 20.81 24.56 1.66
N TYR A 208 22.09 24.29 1.44
CA TYR A 208 23.18 24.79 2.29
C TYR A 208 23.28 26.32 2.27
N LYS A 209 23.05 26.96 1.12
CA LYS A 209 22.97 28.44 1.05
C LYS A 209 21.82 28.98 1.89
N ALA A 210 20.62 28.41 1.78
CA ALA A 210 19.47 28.79 2.59
C ALA A 210 19.75 28.58 4.10
N PHE A 211 20.41 27.48 4.46
CA PHE A 211 20.88 27.24 5.83
C PHE A 211 21.91 28.28 6.31
N GLY A 212 22.80 28.70 5.40
CA GLY A 212 23.79 29.75 5.64
C GLY A 212 23.16 31.13 5.90
N GLU A 213 22.04 31.43 5.23
CA GLU A 213 21.30 32.70 5.33
C GLU A 213 20.53 32.86 6.65
N MET A 214 20.29 31.77 7.39
CA MET A 214 19.61 31.82 8.70
C MET A 214 20.49 32.49 9.77
N LEU A 215 19.95 33.51 10.44
CA LEU A 215 20.63 34.22 11.54
C LEU A 215 20.80 33.34 12.78
N GLU A 216 19.74 32.62 13.16
CA GLU A 216 19.74 31.64 14.25
C GLU A 216 19.44 30.24 13.70
N ARG A 217 20.43 29.34 13.81
CA ARG A 217 20.30 27.94 13.40
C ARG A 217 19.96 27.11 14.62
N ASN A 218 18.66 26.91 14.84
CA ASN A 218 18.19 25.99 15.88
C ASN A 218 18.48 24.53 15.51
N VAL A 219 18.34 23.62 16.47
CA VAL A 219 18.62 22.18 16.29
C VAL A 219 17.83 21.61 15.11
N VAL A 220 16.59 22.05 14.89
CA VAL A 220 15.75 21.62 13.76
C VAL A 220 16.40 21.97 12.41
N ALA A 221 16.98 23.16 12.26
CA ALA A 221 17.67 23.56 11.03
C ALA A 221 18.90 22.68 10.73
N TRP A 222 19.68 22.34 11.76
CA TRP A 222 20.80 21.41 11.62
C TRP A 222 20.32 20.01 11.20
N THR A 223 19.28 19.48 11.85
CA THR A 223 18.67 18.19 11.49
C THR A 223 18.15 18.19 10.06
N SER A 224 17.44 19.24 9.65
CA SER A 224 16.93 19.38 8.27
C SER A 224 18.06 19.42 7.24
N MET A 225 19.16 20.11 7.53
CA MET A 225 20.29 20.19 6.59
C MET A 225 21.04 18.86 6.46
N ILE A 226 21.28 18.17 7.59
CA ILE A 226 21.92 16.83 7.60
C ILE A 226 21.03 15.82 6.88
N HIS A 227 19.73 15.78 7.19
CA HIS A 227 18.77 14.94 6.48
C HIS A 227 18.76 15.27 4.97
N GLY A 228 18.91 16.54 4.62
CA GLY A 228 18.98 16.99 3.23
C GLY A 228 20.16 16.42 2.46
N TYR A 229 21.36 16.47 3.05
CA TYR A 229 22.55 15.83 2.47
C TYR A 229 22.42 14.30 2.37
N ILE A 230 21.89 13.64 3.40
CA ILE A 230 21.62 12.20 3.40
C ILE A 230 20.67 11.82 2.25
N SER A 231 19.60 12.60 2.06
CA SER A 231 18.62 12.37 0.99
C SER A 231 19.21 12.58 -0.41
N CYS A 232 20.26 13.39 -0.52
CA CYS A 232 21.04 13.57 -1.75
C CYS A 232 22.17 12.53 -1.90
N GLY A 233 22.32 11.59 -0.96
CA GLY A 233 23.35 10.54 -0.98
C GLY A 233 24.75 10.98 -0.51
N ASP A 234 24.93 12.22 -0.06
CA ASP A 234 26.22 12.74 0.42
C ASP A 234 26.31 12.64 1.96
N VAL A 235 26.54 11.42 2.44
CA VAL A 235 26.67 11.14 3.87
C VAL A 235 27.96 11.75 4.46
N GLY A 236 28.99 11.97 3.64
CA GLY A 236 30.25 12.59 4.07
C GLY A 236 30.06 14.05 4.52
N SER A 237 29.40 14.87 3.68
CA SER A 237 29.06 16.25 4.05
C SER A 237 28.07 16.31 5.22
N ALA A 238 27.12 15.36 5.27
CA ALA A 238 26.21 15.22 6.41
C ALA A 238 26.97 14.96 7.72
N ARG A 239 27.99 14.10 7.69
CA ARG A 239 28.85 13.82 8.85
C ARG A 239 29.63 15.04 9.29
N HIS A 240 30.19 15.79 8.35
CA HIS A 240 30.93 17.01 8.68
C HIS A 240 30.03 18.03 9.38
N LEU A 241 28.80 18.22 8.89
CA LEU A 241 27.82 19.08 9.54
C LEU A 241 27.38 18.57 10.91
N PHE A 242 27.24 17.25 11.08
CA PHE A 242 26.97 16.63 12.37
C PHE A 242 28.07 16.97 13.39
N ASP A 243 29.33 16.87 13.00
CA ASP A 243 30.48 17.17 13.86
C ASP A 243 30.59 18.67 14.19
N MET A 244 30.14 19.55 13.29
CA MET A 244 30.09 21.01 13.53
C MET A 244 28.90 21.47 14.38
N ALA A 245 27.86 20.65 14.55
CA ALA A 245 26.65 21.05 15.26
C ALA A 245 26.96 21.39 16.74
N PRO A 246 26.54 22.57 17.24
CA PRO A 246 26.86 23.01 18.59
C PRO A 246 26.19 22.16 19.68
N GLU A 247 24.95 21.73 19.41
CA GLU A 247 24.19 20.82 20.25
C GLU A 247 23.69 19.66 19.40
N ARG A 248 23.78 18.43 19.95
CA ARG A 248 23.37 17.20 19.28
C ARG A 248 22.33 16.50 20.13
N ASP A 249 21.06 16.76 19.85
CA ASP A 249 19.96 16.05 20.47
C ASP A 249 19.81 14.64 19.89
N ILE A 250 18.98 13.81 20.55
CA ILE A 250 18.74 12.41 20.16
C ILE A 250 18.26 12.32 18.69
N VAL A 251 17.49 13.30 18.22
CA VAL A 251 16.96 13.34 16.85
C VAL A 251 18.09 13.50 15.83
N LEU A 252 19.06 14.38 16.08
CA LEU A 252 20.21 14.58 15.21
C LEU A 252 21.08 13.33 15.10
N TRP A 253 21.34 12.67 16.23
CA TRP A 253 22.06 11.37 16.28
C TRP A 253 21.34 10.31 15.45
N ASN A 254 20.03 10.11 15.69
CA ASN A 254 19.22 9.13 14.97
C ASN A 254 19.15 9.42 13.46
N THR A 255 19.09 10.70 13.08
CA THR A 255 19.11 11.12 11.67
C THR A 255 20.41 10.71 11.00
N MET A 256 21.55 10.93 11.65
CA MET A 256 22.86 10.57 11.11
C MET A 256 23.05 9.04 11.04
N ILE A 257 22.64 8.30 12.08
CA ILE A 257 22.65 6.83 12.10
C ILE A 257 21.79 6.28 10.94
N SER A 258 20.57 6.79 10.76
CA SER A 258 19.70 6.39 9.65
C SER A 258 20.34 6.69 8.28
N GLY A 259 21.10 7.78 8.18
CA GLY A 259 21.87 8.11 6.98
C GLY A 259 22.92 7.07 6.62
N TYR A 260 23.72 6.63 7.59
CA TYR A 260 24.71 5.56 7.39
C TYR A 260 24.04 4.22 7.03
N ILE A 261 22.95 3.87 7.71
CA ILE A 261 22.16 2.65 7.40
C ILE A 261 21.68 2.69 5.94
N LYS A 262 21.11 3.81 5.48
CA LYS A 262 20.64 3.97 4.09
C LYS A 262 21.76 3.91 3.06
N ALA A 263 22.97 4.34 3.43
CA ALA A 263 24.16 4.21 2.58
C ALA A 263 24.78 2.80 2.61
N GLY A 264 24.26 1.89 3.45
CA GLY A 264 24.78 0.53 3.62
C GLY A 264 26.00 0.42 4.53
N ASP A 265 26.44 1.51 5.15
CA ASP A 265 27.59 1.53 6.05
C ASP A 265 27.16 1.24 7.51
N MET A 266 26.94 -0.03 7.80
CA MET A 266 26.54 -0.46 9.15
C MET A 266 27.66 -0.31 10.18
N ALA A 267 28.92 -0.30 9.77
CA ALA A 267 30.04 -0.13 10.69
C ALA A 267 30.03 1.29 11.26
N ALA A 268 29.97 2.31 10.40
CA ALA A 268 29.89 3.70 10.84
C ALA A 268 28.60 4.00 11.61
N ALA A 269 27.46 3.41 11.19
CA ALA A 269 26.20 3.51 11.94
C ALA A 269 26.35 2.97 13.37
N ARG A 270 27.01 1.82 13.52
CA ARG A 270 27.24 1.17 14.81
C ARG A 270 28.20 1.96 15.69
N GLU A 271 29.31 2.44 15.15
CA GLU A 271 30.26 3.29 15.87
C GLU A 271 29.57 4.55 16.40
N LEU A 272 28.74 5.20 15.57
CA LEU A 272 28.02 6.40 15.98
C LEU A 272 26.95 6.08 17.04
N PHE A 273 26.26 4.96 16.90
CA PHE A 273 25.33 4.47 17.92
C PHE A 273 26.02 4.20 19.26
N ASP A 274 27.21 3.60 19.25
CA ASP A 274 28.00 3.30 20.46
C ASP A 274 28.62 4.56 21.09
N ALA A 275 28.86 5.61 20.30
CA ALA A 275 29.30 6.93 20.79
C ALA A 275 28.16 7.80 21.38
N MET A 276 26.90 7.42 21.15
CA MET A 276 25.74 8.21 21.59
C MET A 276 25.65 8.29 23.14
N PRO A 277 25.58 9.49 23.75
CA PRO A 277 25.56 9.63 25.21
C PRO A 277 24.31 9.03 25.86
N ASN A 278 23.14 9.35 25.31
CA ASN A 278 21.84 8.90 25.79
C ASN A 278 21.08 8.27 24.63
N ARG A 279 20.64 7.02 24.80
CA ARG A 279 19.87 6.27 23.80
C ARG A 279 18.45 6.10 24.27
N ASP A 280 17.50 6.44 23.41
CA ASP A 280 16.09 6.12 23.62
C ASP A 280 15.71 4.83 22.85
N VAL A 281 14.49 4.34 23.07
CA VAL A 281 13.98 3.15 22.39
C VAL A 281 13.98 3.32 20.86
N MET A 282 13.79 4.54 20.35
CA MET A 282 13.88 4.84 18.91
C MET A 282 15.30 4.63 18.36
N SER A 283 16.32 5.02 19.11
CA SER A 283 17.73 4.82 18.75
C SER A 283 18.02 3.33 18.55
N TRP A 284 17.58 2.49 19.49
CA TRP A 284 17.73 1.04 19.41
C TRP A 284 16.93 0.44 18.23
N ASN A 285 15.66 0.84 18.07
CA ASN A 285 14.82 0.37 16.96
C ASN A 285 15.37 0.77 15.59
N THR A 286 16.06 1.92 15.49
CA THR A 286 16.70 2.37 14.25
C THR A 286 17.84 1.43 13.86
N MET A 287 18.71 1.04 14.81
CA MET A 287 19.76 0.06 14.57
C MET A 287 19.21 -1.34 14.26
N LEU A 288 18.21 -1.77 15.01
CA LEU A 288 17.53 -3.06 14.83
C LEU A 288 16.99 -3.20 13.38
N ASN A 289 16.23 -2.20 12.92
CA ASN A 289 15.71 -2.17 11.55
C ASN A 289 16.82 -2.06 10.51
N GLY A 290 17.93 -1.37 10.83
CA GLY A 290 19.09 -1.29 9.95
C GLY A 290 19.74 -2.65 9.70
N TYR A 291 20.00 -3.43 10.76
CA TYR A 291 20.52 -4.79 10.64
C TYR A 291 19.55 -5.72 9.92
N ALA A 292 18.25 -5.65 10.27
CA ALA A 292 17.21 -6.42 9.60
C ALA A 292 17.16 -6.20 8.07
N ASN A 293 17.21 -4.94 7.63
CA ASN A 293 17.18 -4.59 6.20
C ASN A 293 18.45 -5.01 5.45
N ASN A 294 19.59 -5.10 6.14
CA ASN A 294 20.86 -5.54 5.56
C ASN A 294 21.07 -7.06 5.62
N GLY A 295 20.12 -7.80 6.21
CA GLY A 295 20.15 -9.26 6.31
C GLY A 295 21.06 -9.83 7.39
N ASP A 296 21.66 -8.99 8.24
CA ASP A 296 22.46 -9.44 9.39
C ASP A 296 21.54 -9.71 10.58
N LEU A 297 20.92 -10.90 10.57
CA LEU A 297 19.95 -11.32 11.59
C LEU A 297 20.60 -11.54 12.96
N ASP A 298 21.85 -12.04 13.01
CA ASP A 298 22.57 -12.28 14.26
C ASP A 298 22.82 -10.96 15.01
N ALA A 299 23.25 -9.91 14.29
CA ALA A 299 23.42 -8.60 14.89
C ALA A 299 22.07 -7.97 15.28
N CYS A 300 21.01 -8.20 14.51
CA CYS A 300 19.64 -7.78 14.83
C CYS A 300 19.16 -8.38 16.16
N GLU A 301 19.29 -9.70 16.33
CA GLU A 301 18.99 -10.41 17.58
C GLU A 301 19.82 -9.88 18.74
N MET A 302 21.14 -9.76 18.57
CA MET A 302 22.01 -9.24 19.62
C MET A 302 21.60 -7.81 20.05
N MET A 303 21.20 -6.96 19.10
CA MET A 303 20.72 -5.62 19.41
C MET A 303 19.41 -5.65 20.19
N PHE A 304 18.47 -6.51 19.78
CA PHE A 304 17.20 -6.71 20.49
C PHE A 304 17.42 -7.16 21.94
N GLU A 305 18.35 -8.11 22.15
CA GLU A 305 18.60 -8.64 23.48
C GLU A 305 19.18 -7.60 24.44
N LYS A 306 20.02 -6.69 23.92
CA LYS A 306 20.63 -5.61 24.70
C LYS A 306 19.70 -4.44 25.00
N MET A 307 18.49 -4.40 24.42
CA MET A 307 17.55 -3.29 24.65
C MET A 307 17.08 -3.26 26.11
N PRO A 308 17.23 -2.13 26.83
CA PRO A 308 16.75 -1.99 28.21
C PRO A 308 15.22 -2.07 28.33
N GLU A 309 14.53 -1.47 27.35
CA GLU A 309 13.08 -1.46 27.25
C GLU A 309 12.68 -1.85 25.82
N ARG A 310 11.72 -2.77 25.72
CA ARG A 310 11.21 -3.29 24.44
C ARG A 310 9.74 -2.90 24.32
N ASN A 311 9.40 -2.24 23.23
CA ASN A 311 8.01 -1.89 22.93
C ASN A 311 7.51 -2.67 21.69
N ILE A 312 6.27 -2.42 21.28
CA ILE A 312 5.67 -3.07 20.11
C ILE A 312 6.49 -2.86 18.83
N PHE A 313 7.17 -1.72 18.69
CA PHE A 313 8.03 -1.46 17.54
C PHE A 313 9.33 -2.28 17.56
N SER A 314 9.89 -2.54 18.74
CA SER A 314 11.06 -3.42 18.90
C SER A 314 10.72 -4.85 18.48
N TRP A 315 9.58 -5.38 18.98
CA TRP A 315 9.11 -6.72 18.61
C TRP A 315 8.77 -6.83 17.13
N ASN A 316 8.04 -5.85 16.59
CA ASN A 316 7.69 -5.82 15.17
C ASN A 316 8.92 -5.64 14.26
N GLY A 317 9.94 -4.92 14.71
CA GLY A 317 11.20 -4.81 13.98
C GLY A 317 11.94 -6.14 13.90
N LEU A 318 11.98 -6.91 14.99
CA LEU A 318 12.61 -8.24 15.01
C LEU A 318 11.82 -9.25 14.16
N ILE A 319 10.51 -9.35 14.40
CA ILE A 319 9.59 -10.23 13.65
C ILE A 319 9.60 -9.87 12.16
N GLY A 320 9.50 -8.58 11.83
CA GLY A 320 9.56 -8.09 10.45
C GLY A 320 10.91 -8.36 9.79
N GLY A 321 12.01 -8.26 10.54
CA GLY A 321 13.35 -8.57 10.05
C GLY A 321 13.52 -10.03 9.64
N TYR A 322 13.02 -10.98 10.44
CA TYR A 322 13.00 -12.38 10.03
C TYR A 322 12.13 -12.62 8.81
N ALA A 323 10.94 -12.01 8.75
CA ALA A 323 10.02 -12.16 7.62
C ALA A 323 10.62 -11.62 6.31
N LEU A 324 11.30 -10.47 6.36
CA LEU A 324 11.97 -9.85 5.22
C LEU A 324 13.05 -10.77 4.63
N ASN A 325 13.80 -11.45 5.50
CA ASN A 325 14.89 -12.34 5.13
C ASN A 325 14.43 -13.80 4.90
N GLY A 326 13.12 -14.05 4.85
CA GLY A 326 12.57 -15.37 4.52
C GLY A 326 12.59 -16.39 5.66
N ASN A 327 13.00 -16.00 6.87
CA ASN A 327 13.11 -16.90 8.02
C ASN A 327 11.78 -17.00 8.79
N PHE A 328 10.78 -17.61 8.16
CA PHE A 328 9.41 -17.67 8.70
C PHE A 328 9.30 -18.51 9.98
N LEU A 329 10.17 -19.51 10.19
CA LEU A 329 10.17 -20.30 11.43
C LEU A 329 10.48 -19.40 12.64
N GLN A 330 11.48 -18.53 12.50
CA GLN A 330 11.84 -17.59 13.56
C GLN A 330 10.79 -16.49 13.78
N VAL A 331 10.00 -16.14 12.76
CA VAL A 331 8.81 -15.28 12.93
C VAL A 331 7.85 -15.90 13.94
N LEU A 332 7.49 -17.18 13.75
CA LEU A 332 6.55 -17.87 14.63
C LEU A 332 7.14 -18.09 16.03
N ALA A 333 8.41 -18.50 16.13
CA ALA A 333 9.09 -18.67 17.41
C ALA A 333 9.16 -17.36 18.21
N THR A 334 9.50 -16.25 17.55
CA THR A 334 9.56 -14.93 18.18
C THR A 334 8.17 -14.43 18.59
N PHE A 335 7.13 -14.71 17.80
CA PHE A 335 5.76 -14.41 18.17
C PHE A 335 5.30 -15.20 19.41
N LYS A 336 5.58 -16.52 19.47
CA LYS A 336 5.33 -17.33 20.67
C LYS A 336 6.08 -16.76 21.88
N ARG A 337 7.34 -16.35 21.71
CA ARG A 337 8.14 -15.70 22.76
C ARG A 337 7.50 -14.39 23.25
N MET A 338 7.05 -13.53 22.33
CA MET A 338 6.36 -12.28 22.65
C MET A 338 5.11 -12.52 23.51
N LEU A 339 4.33 -13.56 23.19
CA LEU A 339 3.14 -13.94 23.95
C LEU A 339 3.47 -14.50 25.34
N ILE A 340 4.53 -15.31 25.47
CA ILE A 340 4.97 -15.88 26.75
C ILE A 340 5.49 -14.79 27.69
N GLU A 341 6.30 -13.86 27.18
CA GLU A 341 6.80 -12.74 27.98
C GLU A 341 5.66 -11.81 28.41
N GLY A 342 4.62 -11.65 27.59
CA GLY A 342 3.38 -10.97 27.95
C GLY A 342 3.52 -9.47 28.26
N THR A 343 4.72 -8.90 28.06
CA THR A 343 5.01 -7.48 28.36
C THR A 343 4.33 -6.52 27.38
N VAL A 344 4.13 -6.99 26.14
CA VAL A 344 3.56 -6.20 25.05
C VAL A 344 2.59 -7.09 24.27
N SER A 345 1.40 -6.59 23.99
CA SER A 345 0.41 -7.32 23.18
C SER A 345 0.66 -7.14 21.68
N PRO A 346 0.51 -8.21 20.87
CA PRO A 346 0.56 -8.12 19.42
C PRO A 346 -0.45 -7.11 18.85
N ASN A 347 -0.01 -6.31 17.88
CA ASN A 347 -0.86 -5.40 17.12
C ASN A 347 -1.15 -5.93 15.71
N ASP A 348 -1.96 -5.20 14.95
CA ASP A 348 -2.32 -5.53 13.57
C ASP A 348 -1.11 -5.80 12.67
N ALA A 349 -0.05 -5.01 12.78
CA ALA A 349 1.20 -5.25 12.04
C ALA A 349 1.90 -6.56 12.43
N THR A 350 1.91 -6.91 13.73
CA THR A 350 2.40 -8.21 14.21
C THR A 350 1.57 -9.34 13.60
N LEU A 351 0.24 -9.26 13.71
CA LEU A 351 -0.67 -10.30 13.25
C LEU A 351 -0.57 -10.54 11.74
N MET A 352 -0.48 -9.48 10.94
CA MET A 352 -0.28 -9.61 9.49
C MET A 352 1.00 -10.38 9.14
N THR A 353 2.11 -10.05 9.82
CA THR A 353 3.40 -10.69 9.54
C THR A 353 3.39 -12.16 9.93
N VAL A 354 2.80 -12.48 11.09
CA VAL A 354 2.64 -13.85 11.59
C VAL A 354 1.70 -14.67 10.70
N LEU A 355 0.56 -14.13 10.29
CA LEU A 355 -0.36 -14.80 9.36
C LEU A 355 0.28 -15.09 8.01
N SER A 356 1.10 -14.15 7.50
CA SER A 356 1.87 -14.38 6.27
C SER A 356 2.88 -15.53 6.46
N ALA A 357 3.56 -15.59 7.60
CA ALA A 357 4.47 -16.68 7.93
C ALA A 357 3.73 -18.03 8.05
N CYS A 358 2.57 -18.06 8.72
CA CYS A 358 1.71 -19.24 8.80
C CYS A 358 1.33 -19.75 7.41
N GLY A 359 0.89 -18.85 6.51
CA GLY A 359 0.53 -19.22 5.13
C GLY A 359 1.71 -19.77 4.32
N ARG A 360 2.93 -19.27 4.53
CA ARG A 360 4.14 -19.76 3.85
C ARG A 360 4.63 -21.11 4.38
N LEU A 361 4.43 -21.36 5.67
CA LEU A 361 4.87 -22.58 6.34
C LEU A 361 3.80 -23.67 6.39
N GLY A 362 2.56 -23.35 6.01
CA GLY A 362 1.42 -24.25 6.21
C GLY A 362 1.01 -24.43 7.67
N ALA A 363 1.36 -23.48 8.56
CA ALA A 363 1.06 -23.53 9.99
C ALA A 363 -0.40 -23.13 10.26
N LEU A 364 -1.32 -24.01 9.88
CA LEU A 364 -2.76 -23.81 9.91
C LEU A 364 -3.32 -23.67 11.32
N ASP A 365 -2.82 -24.44 12.29
CA ASP A 365 -3.39 -24.45 13.64
C ASP A 365 -3.00 -23.19 14.40
N LEU A 366 -1.73 -22.78 14.31
CA LEU A 366 -1.34 -21.45 14.78
C LEU A 366 -2.10 -20.34 14.04
N GLY A 367 -2.33 -20.48 12.72
CA GLY A 367 -3.14 -19.53 11.95
C GLY A 367 -4.59 -19.39 12.46
N LYS A 368 -5.24 -20.50 12.81
CA LYS A 368 -6.58 -20.50 13.43
C LYS A 368 -6.55 -19.86 14.81
N TRP A 369 -5.51 -20.13 15.61
CA TRP A 369 -5.36 -19.50 16.91
C TRP A 369 -5.23 -17.98 16.77
N VAL A 370 -4.41 -17.51 15.83
CA VAL A 370 -4.25 -16.08 15.53
C VAL A 370 -5.56 -15.46 15.04
N HIS A 371 -6.38 -16.18 14.27
CA HIS A 371 -7.72 -15.73 13.90
C HIS A 371 -8.61 -15.48 15.12
N VAL A 372 -8.69 -16.45 16.04
CA VAL A 372 -9.46 -16.30 17.30
C VAL A 372 -8.91 -15.16 18.16
N TYR A 373 -7.59 -15.01 18.22
CA TYR A 373 -6.94 -13.87 18.88
C TYR A 373 -7.35 -12.54 18.23
N ALA A 374 -7.34 -12.46 16.90
CA ALA A 374 -7.73 -11.26 16.17
C ALA A 374 -9.19 -10.85 16.43
N GLU A 375 -10.12 -11.81 16.43
CA GLU A 375 -11.53 -11.55 16.72
C GLU A 375 -11.74 -11.08 18.16
N SER A 376 -11.13 -11.77 19.13
CA SER A 376 -11.27 -11.45 20.56
C SER A 376 -10.68 -10.08 20.95
N HIS A 377 -9.70 -9.57 20.19
CA HIS A 377 -9.06 -8.27 20.43
C HIS A 377 -9.59 -7.15 19.52
N GLY A 378 -10.68 -7.38 18.78
CA GLY A 378 -11.35 -6.36 17.98
C GLY A 378 -10.72 -6.08 16.61
N TYR A 379 -9.83 -6.95 16.13
CA TYR A 379 -9.24 -6.86 14.79
C TYR A 379 -10.13 -7.45 13.68
N GLY A 380 -11.26 -8.07 14.01
CA GLY A 380 -12.20 -8.62 13.01
C GLY A 380 -12.78 -7.59 12.04
N GLY A 381 -12.76 -6.30 12.39
CA GLY A 381 -13.12 -5.20 11.48
C GLY A 381 -11.95 -4.59 10.71
N ASN A 382 -10.71 -4.99 10.99
CA ASN A 382 -9.51 -4.45 10.34
C ASN A 382 -9.28 -5.19 9.01
N THR A 383 -9.60 -4.52 7.90
CA THR A 383 -9.46 -5.06 6.54
C THR A 383 -8.08 -5.64 6.25
N TYR A 384 -7.01 -5.05 6.80
CA TYR A 384 -5.64 -5.55 6.57
C TYR A 384 -5.40 -6.91 7.23
N VAL A 385 -5.79 -7.08 8.49
CA VAL A 385 -5.68 -8.35 9.22
C VAL A 385 -6.58 -9.40 8.58
N VAL A 386 -7.80 -9.02 8.20
CA VAL A 386 -8.75 -9.94 7.58
C VAL A 386 -8.30 -10.39 6.18
N ASN A 387 -7.71 -9.51 5.38
CA ASN A 387 -7.09 -9.90 4.10
C ASN A 387 -5.92 -10.88 4.30
N ALA A 388 -5.10 -10.69 5.35
CA ALA A 388 -4.04 -11.62 5.71
C ALA A 388 -4.58 -12.99 6.18
N LEU A 389 -5.72 -13.02 6.86
CA LEU A 389 -6.42 -14.27 7.24
C LEU A 389 -6.91 -15.05 6.02
N ILE A 390 -7.51 -14.36 5.04
CA ILE A 390 -7.96 -14.98 3.78
C ILE A 390 -6.76 -15.58 3.03
N ASP A 391 -5.66 -14.84 2.90
CA ASP A 391 -4.42 -15.30 2.26
C ASP A 391 -3.82 -16.52 2.99
N MET A 392 -3.76 -16.47 4.32
CA MET A 392 -3.26 -17.58 5.15
C MET A 392 -4.11 -18.85 4.95
N TYR A 393 -5.44 -18.75 5.09
CA TYR A 393 -6.33 -19.90 4.91
C TYR A 393 -6.29 -20.46 3.50
N ALA A 394 -6.21 -19.59 2.48
CA ALA A 394 -6.04 -20.03 1.11
C ALA A 394 -4.72 -20.78 0.94
N LYS A 395 -3.58 -20.24 1.41
CA LYS A 395 -2.27 -20.91 1.26
C LYS A 395 -2.15 -22.21 2.05
N CYS A 396 -2.78 -22.31 3.21
CA CYS A 396 -2.86 -23.55 4.00
C CYS A 396 -3.84 -24.59 3.41
N GLY A 397 -4.50 -24.31 2.27
CA GLY A 397 -5.37 -25.25 1.57
C GLY A 397 -6.81 -25.33 2.07
N THR A 398 -7.20 -24.53 3.07
CA THR A 398 -8.58 -24.49 3.61
C THR A 398 -9.37 -23.34 2.99
N VAL A 399 -9.69 -23.46 1.70
CA VAL A 399 -10.32 -22.38 0.92
C VAL A 399 -11.72 -22.03 1.43
N GLU A 400 -12.44 -22.98 2.00
CA GLU A 400 -13.75 -22.79 2.61
C GLU A 400 -13.69 -21.79 3.78
N ASN A 401 -12.63 -21.85 4.60
CA ASN A 401 -12.41 -20.88 5.68
C ASN A 401 -12.07 -19.50 5.12
N ALA A 402 -11.26 -19.44 4.05
CA ALA A 402 -10.96 -18.18 3.37
C ALA A 402 -12.25 -17.51 2.83
N LEU A 403 -13.17 -18.30 2.24
CA LEU A 403 -14.48 -17.82 1.79
C LEU A 403 -15.36 -17.38 2.95
N TYR A 404 -15.40 -18.13 4.04
CA TYR A 404 -16.17 -17.78 5.23
C TYR A 404 -15.75 -16.41 5.78
N VAL A 405 -14.44 -16.21 5.94
CA VAL A 405 -13.87 -14.93 6.39
C VAL A 405 -14.22 -13.81 5.42
N PHE A 406 -14.04 -14.04 4.10
CA PHE A 406 -14.37 -13.04 3.07
C PHE A 406 -15.85 -12.64 3.10
N VAL A 407 -16.78 -13.59 3.14
CA VAL A 407 -18.22 -13.32 3.15
C VAL A 407 -18.60 -12.44 4.34
N ASN A 408 -18.05 -12.74 5.52
CA ASN A 408 -18.34 -12.03 6.77
C ASN A 408 -17.67 -10.64 6.89
N MET A 409 -16.83 -10.23 5.94
CA MET A 409 -16.26 -8.88 5.92
C MET A 409 -17.34 -7.81 5.77
N SER A 410 -17.36 -6.84 6.69
CA SER A 410 -18.25 -5.67 6.66
C SER A 410 -17.95 -4.73 5.51
N THR A 411 -16.67 -4.56 5.18
CA THR A 411 -16.19 -3.75 4.05
C THR A 411 -15.15 -4.57 3.29
N LYS A 412 -15.29 -4.65 1.98
CA LYS A 412 -14.41 -5.40 1.08
C LYS A 412 -13.72 -4.39 0.16
N ASP A 413 -12.40 -4.35 0.20
CA ASP A 413 -11.61 -3.52 -0.70
C ASP A 413 -11.11 -4.34 -1.91
N LEU A 414 -10.40 -3.69 -2.82
CA LEU A 414 -9.82 -4.33 -4.00
C LEU A 414 -8.90 -5.52 -3.60
N ILE A 415 -8.17 -5.39 -2.49
CA ILE A 415 -7.27 -6.43 -1.99
C ILE A 415 -8.08 -7.64 -1.52
N SER A 416 -9.18 -7.45 -0.78
CA SER A 416 -10.07 -8.53 -0.34
C SER A 416 -10.56 -9.39 -1.50
N TRP A 417 -11.02 -8.76 -2.58
CA TRP A 417 -11.48 -9.47 -3.80
C TRP A 417 -10.33 -10.19 -4.50
N ASN A 418 -9.19 -9.52 -4.68
CA ASN A 418 -8.02 -10.11 -5.34
C ASN A 418 -7.51 -11.34 -4.58
N THR A 419 -7.40 -11.26 -3.25
CA THR A 419 -6.90 -12.37 -2.43
C THR A 419 -7.78 -13.60 -2.54
N VAL A 420 -9.11 -13.46 -2.45
CA VAL A 420 -10.01 -14.63 -2.52
C VAL A 420 -10.13 -15.21 -3.93
N ILE A 421 -10.13 -14.37 -4.98
CA ILE A 421 -10.15 -14.82 -6.38
C ILE A 421 -8.87 -15.60 -6.71
N ASN A 422 -7.70 -15.08 -6.32
CA ASN A 422 -6.42 -15.77 -6.51
C ASN A 422 -6.36 -17.08 -5.72
N GLY A 423 -6.81 -17.07 -4.46
CA GLY A 423 -6.87 -18.27 -3.63
C GLY A 423 -7.70 -19.38 -4.29
N LEU A 424 -8.91 -19.07 -4.77
CA LEU A 424 -9.75 -20.04 -5.46
C LEU A 424 -9.11 -20.55 -6.77
N ALA A 425 -8.51 -19.66 -7.55
CA ALA A 425 -7.88 -20.01 -8.81
C ALA A 425 -6.73 -21.02 -8.61
N ILE A 426 -5.84 -20.78 -7.64
CA ILE A 426 -4.70 -21.66 -7.33
C ILE A 426 -5.16 -23.06 -6.91
N HIS A 427 -6.27 -23.15 -6.19
CA HIS A 427 -6.87 -24.43 -5.74
C HIS A 427 -7.78 -25.09 -6.79
N GLY A 428 -7.74 -24.63 -8.05
CA GLY A 428 -8.50 -25.21 -9.15
C GLY A 428 -10.02 -24.94 -9.08
N ARG A 429 -10.49 -24.11 -8.15
CA ARG A 429 -11.90 -23.68 -8.02
C ARG A 429 -12.22 -22.52 -8.98
N GLY A 430 -11.84 -22.66 -10.24
CA GLY A 430 -11.89 -21.58 -11.23
C GLY A 430 -13.29 -21.03 -11.47
N ALA A 431 -14.33 -21.87 -11.43
CA ALA A 431 -15.72 -21.43 -11.59
C ALA A 431 -16.17 -20.48 -10.48
N ASP A 432 -15.77 -20.76 -9.23
CA ASP A 432 -16.05 -19.90 -8.09
C ASP A 432 -15.26 -18.59 -8.18
N ALA A 433 -14.01 -18.65 -8.64
CA ALA A 433 -13.18 -17.46 -8.86
C ALA A 433 -13.82 -16.51 -9.89
N LEU A 434 -14.32 -17.03 -11.01
CA LEU A 434 -15.01 -16.25 -12.03
C LEU A 434 -16.38 -15.73 -11.55
N SER A 435 -17.08 -16.51 -10.73
CA SER A 435 -18.32 -16.05 -10.07
C SER A 435 -18.04 -14.87 -9.13
N LEU A 436 -16.97 -14.92 -8.34
CA LEU A 436 -16.56 -13.80 -7.48
C LEU A 436 -16.09 -12.59 -8.30
N PHE A 437 -15.41 -12.80 -9.43
CA PHE A 437 -15.06 -11.71 -10.34
C PHE A 437 -16.30 -10.98 -10.88
N GLU A 438 -17.35 -11.71 -11.26
CA GLU A 438 -18.62 -11.08 -11.66
C GLU A 438 -19.32 -10.37 -10.49
N GLN A 439 -19.24 -10.92 -9.27
CA GLN A 439 -19.75 -10.23 -8.08
C GLN A 439 -18.96 -8.94 -7.77
N MET A 440 -17.64 -8.95 -7.92
CA MET A 440 -16.78 -7.76 -7.80
C MET A 440 -17.20 -6.65 -8.76
N LYS A 441 -17.47 -7.00 -10.03
CA LYS A 441 -17.97 -6.08 -11.06
C LYS A 441 -19.34 -5.51 -10.66
N ARG A 442 -20.27 -6.34 -10.19
CA ARG A 442 -21.61 -5.91 -9.73
C ARG A 442 -21.54 -5.00 -8.50
N ALA A 443 -20.54 -5.21 -7.64
CA ALA A 443 -20.28 -4.36 -6.49
C ALA A 443 -19.63 -3.00 -6.86
N GLY A 444 -19.33 -2.77 -8.15
CA GLY A 444 -18.73 -1.52 -8.64
C GLY A 444 -17.25 -1.36 -8.29
N VAL A 445 -16.58 -2.44 -7.88
CA VAL A 445 -15.14 -2.43 -7.61
C VAL A 445 -14.41 -2.63 -8.94
N LYS A 446 -13.57 -1.68 -9.34
CA LYS A 446 -12.82 -1.75 -10.61
C LYS A 446 -11.70 -2.79 -10.50
N PRO A 447 -11.67 -3.82 -11.36
CA PRO A 447 -10.56 -4.76 -11.49
C PRO A 447 -9.22 -4.06 -11.79
N ASP A 448 -8.14 -4.62 -11.26
CA ASP A 448 -6.76 -4.23 -11.57
C ASP A 448 -5.99 -5.40 -12.21
N GLY A 449 -4.70 -5.18 -12.50
CA GLY A 449 -3.87 -6.24 -13.07
C GLY A 449 -3.78 -7.48 -12.16
N ILE A 450 -3.81 -7.32 -10.84
CA ILE A 450 -3.76 -8.45 -9.91
C ILE A 450 -5.07 -9.26 -10.00
N THR A 451 -6.22 -8.61 -10.16
CA THR A 451 -7.50 -9.29 -10.42
C THR A 451 -7.41 -10.17 -11.66
N PHE A 452 -6.85 -9.64 -12.76
CA PHE A 452 -6.75 -10.37 -14.02
C PHE A 452 -5.77 -11.54 -13.96
N ILE A 453 -4.71 -11.48 -13.14
CA ILE A 453 -3.86 -12.65 -12.89
C ILE A 453 -4.72 -13.80 -12.32
N GLY A 454 -5.56 -13.53 -11.32
CA GLY A 454 -6.46 -14.53 -10.73
C GLY A 454 -7.46 -15.12 -11.72
N VAL A 455 -8.09 -14.25 -12.52
CA VAL A 455 -9.05 -14.65 -13.57
C VAL A 455 -8.37 -15.52 -14.64
N LEU A 456 -7.19 -15.14 -15.11
CA LEU A 456 -6.45 -15.91 -16.12
C LEU A 456 -5.93 -17.23 -15.55
N CYS A 457 -5.48 -17.26 -14.29
CA CYS A 457 -5.17 -18.51 -13.58
C CYS A 457 -6.40 -19.41 -13.47
N ALA A 458 -7.58 -18.88 -13.15
CA ALA A 458 -8.82 -19.64 -13.13
C ALA A 458 -9.13 -20.27 -14.49
N CYS A 459 -8.99 -19.51 -15.59
CA CYS A 459 -9.12 -20.03 -16.95
C CYS A 459 -8.07 -21.12 -17.24
N THR A 460 -6.84 -20.95 -16.77
CA THR A 460 -5.72 -21.90 -16.93
C THR A 460 -6.03 -23.24 -16.29
N HIS A 461 -6.49 -23.25 -15.03
CA HIS A 461 -6.83 -24.48 -14.32
C HIS A 461 -8.09 -25.16 -14.89
N MET A 462 -9.00 -24.41 -15.51
CA MET A 462 -10.20 -24.95 -16.17
C MET A 462 -9.98 -25.31 -17.65
N GLY A 463 -8.83 -24.97 -18.24
CA GLY A 463 -8.55 -25.17 -19.67
C GLY A 463 -9.39 -24.31 -20.62
N MET A 464 -9.95 -23.20 -20.14
CA MET A 464 -10.85 -22.33 -20.94
C MET A 464 -10.05 -21.33 -21.78
N VAL A 465 -9.49 -21.82 -22.89
CA VAL A 465 -8.60 -21.02 -23.77
C VAL A 465 -9.32 -19.77 -24.31
N ALA A 466 -10.53 -19.93 -24.86
CA ALA A 466 -11.29 -18.83 -25.45
C ALA A 466 -11.62 -17.73 -24.43
N ASP A 467 -12.07 -18.11 -23.23
CA ASP A 467 -12.40 -17.16 -22.16
C ASP A 467 -11.14 -16.47 -21.62
N GLY A 468 -10.01 -17.18 -21.52
CA GLY A 468 -8.73 -16.58 -21.15
C GLY A 468 -8.31 -15.46 -22.10
N PHE A 469 -8.41 -15.69 -23.42
CA PHE A 469 -8.14 -14.62 -24.41
C PHE A 469 -9.15 -13.48 -24.33
N SER A 470 -10.44 -13.79 -24.13
CA SER A 470 -11.49 -12.78 -23.95
C SER A 470 -11.20 -11.86 -22.76
N HIS A 471 -10.86 -12.44 -21.61
CA HIS A 471 -10.50 -11.68 -20.41
C HIS A 471 -9.18 -10.91 -20.56
N PHE A 472 -8.18 -11.50 -21.21
CA PHE A 472 -6.92 -10.81 -21.50
C PHE A 472 -7.14 -9.58 -22.39
N GLN A 473 -8.03 -9.68 -23.39
CA GLN A 473 -8.37 -8.56 -24.26
C GLN A 473 -9.23 -7.51 -23.52
N SER A 474 -10.22 -7.93 -22.74
CA SER A 474 -11.04 -7.03 -21.90
C SER A 474 -10.19 -6.21 -20.92
N MET A 475 -9.13 -6.80 -20.34
CA MET A 475 -8.16 -6.09 -19.51
C MET A 475 -7.57 -4.86 -20.22
N ILE A 476 -7.28 -4.98 -21.52
CA ILE A 476 -6.69 -3.93 -22.35
C ILE A 476 -7.78 -2.94 -22.81
N ASP A 477 -8.86 -3.45 -23.39
CA ASP A 477 -9.86 -2.62 -24.08
C ASP A 477 -10.83 -1.94 -23.12
N ASP A 478 -11.34 -2.68 -22.13
CA ASP A 478 -12.39 -2.18 -21.22
C ASP A 478 -11.78 -1.47 -19.99
N TYR A 479 -10.63 -1.93 -19.53
CA TYR A 479 -10.01 -1.43 -18.29
C TYR A 479 -8.76 -0.57 -18.51
N ALA A 480 -8.24 -0.52 -19.74
CA ALA A 480 -7.03 0.22 -20.12
C ALA A 480 -5.80 -0.16 -19.27
N LEU A 481 -5.68 -1.45 -18.93
CA LEU A 481 -4.56 -1.97 -18.15
C LEU A 481 -3.46 -2.48 -19.10
N VAL A 482 -2.21 -2.11 -18.80
CA VAL A 482 -1.05 -2.57 -19.56
C VAL A 482 -0.66 -3.98 -19.08
N PRO A 483 -0.64 -4.99 -19.96
CA PRO A 483 -0.20 -6.32 -19.58
C PRO A 483 1.26 -6.34 -19.10
N ARG A 484 1.47 -6.86 -17.89
CA ARG A 484 2.78 -7.19 -17.31
C ARG A 484 3.16 -8.65 -17.55
N MET A 485 4.42 -9.00 -17.25
CA MET A 485 5.00 -10.34 -17.41
C MET A 485 4.14 -11.45 -16.83
N GLU A 486 3.50 -11.22 -15.68
CA GLU A 486 2.68 -12.22 -15.00
C GLU A 486 1.43 -12.59 -15.83
N HIS A 487 0.80 -11.62 -16.49
CA HIS A 487 -0.38 -11.88 -17.34
C HIS A 487 0.01 -12.68 -18.59
N TYR A 488 1.15 -12.34 -19.22
CA TYR A 488 1.67 -13.12 -20.33
C TYR A 488 2.03 -14.54 -19.88
N GLY A 489 2.61 -14.69 -18.70
CA GLY A 489 2.87 -15.98 -18.07
C GLY A 489 1.60 -16.83 -17.91
N CYS A 490 0.50 -16.25 -17.42
CA CYS A 490 -0.79 -16.95 -17.33
C CYS A 490 -1.31 -17.40 -18.71
N MET A 491 -1.20 -16.55 -19.74
CA MET A 491 -1.64 -16.90 -21.10
C MET A 491 -0.80 -18.02 -21.71
N VAL A 492 0.52 -17.99 -21.49
CA VAL A 492 1.42 -19.07 -21.92
C VAL A 492 1.10 -20.35 -21.17
N ASP A 493 0.89 -20.30 -19.84
CA ASP A 493 0.50 -21.48 -19.05
C ASP A 493 -0.84 -22.08 -19.54
N LEU A 494 -1.84 -21.24 -19.81
CA LEU A 494 -3.13 -21.64 -20.38
C LEU A 494 -2.98 -22.40 -21.71
N LEU A 495 -2.23 -21.84 -22.67
CA LEU A 495 -1.97 -22.47 -23.96
C LEU A 495 -1.15 -23.76 -23.81
N ALA A 496 -0.15 -23.72 -22.92
CA ALA A 496 0.77 -24.82 -22.72
C ALA A 496 0.07 -26.03 -22.09
N ARG A 497 -0.76 -25.84 -21.06
CA ARG A 497 -1.58 -26.90 -20.45
C ARG A 497 -2.69 -27.42 -21.36
N ALA A 498 -3.20 -26.58 -22.26
CA ALA A 498 -4.16 -27.00 -23.28
C ALA A 498 -3.52 -27.82 -24.43
N GLY A 499 -2.20 -28.01 -24.42
CA GLY A 499 -1.47 -28.72 -25.48
C GLY A 499 -1.21 -27.91 -26.74
N LEU A 500 -1.55 -26.61 -26.73
CA LEU A 500 -1.37 -25.71 -27.87
C LEU A 500 0.04 -25.12 -27.89
N LEU A 501 1.07 -25.99 -27.80
CA LEU A 501 2.47 -25.61 -27.61
C LEU A 501 3.01 -24.68 -28.70
N VAL A 502 2.63 -24.91 -29.96
CA VAL A 502 3.06 -24.05 -31.08
C VAL A 502 2.50 -22.64 -30.92
N GLN A 503 1.21 -22.52 -30.58
CA GLN A 503 0.58 -21.22 -30.33
C GLN A 503 1.18 -20.53 -29.11
N ALA A 504 1.58 -21.29 -28.08
CA ALA A 504 2.25 -20.76 -26.90
C ALA A 504 3.60 -20.10 -27.27
N VAL A 505 4.41 -20.75 -28.13
CA VAL A 505 5.68 -20.19 -28.62
C VAL A 505 5.44 -18.98 -29.54
N GLU A 506 4.45 -19.04 -30.42
CA GLU A 506 4.07 -17.89 -31.24
C GLU A 506 3.63 -16.69 -30.38
N PHE A 507 2.89 -16.95 -29.31
CA PHE A 507 2.46 -15.93 -28.36
C PHE A 507 3.67 -15.29 -27.66
N VAL A 508 4.63 -16.10 -27.18
CA VAL A 508 5.90 -15.62 -26.61
C VAL A 508 6.65 -14.73 -27.60
N ASN A 509 6.74 -15.13 -28.87
CA ASN A 509 7.42 -14.35 -29.90
C ASN A 509 6.73 -13.02 -30.24
N LYS A 510 5.41 -12.90 -29.99
CA LYS A 510 4.62 -11.68 -30.21
C LYS A 510 4.63 -10.74 -29.00
N MET A 511 5.15 -11.16 -27.85
CA MET A 511 5.21 -10.31 -26.66
C MET A 511 6.07 -9.06 -26.92
N PRO A 512 5.68 -7.89 -26.38
CA PRO A 512 6.47 -6.66 -26.51
C PRO A 512 7.73 -6.65 -25.64
N VAL A 513 7.89 -7.66 -24.78
CA VAL A 513 8.99 -7.81 -23.80
C VAL A 513 9.59 -9.22 -23.92
N LYS A 514 10.89 -9.35 -23.67
CA LYS A 514 11.58 -10.66 -23.70
C LYS A 514 11.04 -11.54 -22.57
N ALA A 515 10.71 -12.79 -22.88
CA ALA A 515 10.26 -13.76 -21.90
C ALA A 515 11.32 -14.02 -20.80
N ASP A 516 10.86 -14.17 -19.56
CA ASP A 516 11.69 -14.47 -18.40
C ASP A 516 11.84 -15.97 -18.18
N ALA A 517 12.59 -16.34 -17.13
CA ALA A 517 12.83 -17.74 -16.79
C ALA A 517 11.54 -18.47 -16.41
N VAL A 518 10.55 -17.78 -15.83
CA VAL A 518 9.29 -18.39 -15.39
C VAL A 518 8.49 -18.87 -16.61
N ILE A 519 8.35 -18.05 -17.64
CA ILE A 519 7.61 -18.41 -18.87
C ILE A 519 8.24 -19.64 -19.56
N TRP A 520 9.57 -19.66 -19.69
CA TRP A 520 10.26 -20.79 -20.32
C TRP A 520 10.22 -22.06 -19.44
N ALA A 521 10.26 -21.91 -18.11
CA ALA A 521 10.09 -23.04 -17.19
C ALA A 521 8.67 -23.64 -17.29
N THR A 522 7.64 -22.80 -17.42
CA THR A 522 6.25 -23.23 -17.65
C THR A 522 6.13 -24.02 -18.96
N LEU A 523 6.72 -23.52 -20.05
CA LEU A 523 6.76 -24.24 -21.33
C LEU A 523 7.51 -25.58 -21.23
N LEU A 524 8.65 -25.61 -20.54
CA LEU A 524 9.41 -26.84 -20.31
C LEU A 524 8.59 -27.87 -19.50
N GLY A 525 7.87 -27.41 -18.48
CA GLY A 525 6.95 -28.26 -17.70
C GLY A 525 5.81 -28.82 -18.55
N ALA A 526 5.19 -28.01 -19.39
CA ALA A 526 4.14 -28.46 -20.31
C ALA A 526 4.66 -29.42 -21.39
N CYS A 527 5.90 -29.25 -21.85
CA CYS A 527 6.54 -30.18 -22.76
C CYS A 527 6.68 -31.58 -22.16
N ARG A 528 6.86 -31.69 -20.84
CA ARG A 528 6.78 -32.97 -20.12
C ARG A 528 5.39 -33.59 -20.22
N LEU A 529 4.35 -32.80 -19.93
CA LEU A 529 2.97 -33.26 -19.96
C LEU A 529 2.54 -33.75 -21.35
N HIS A 530 3.01 -33.09 -22.41
CA HIS A 530 2.69 -33.43 -23.80
C HIS A 530 3.78 -34.22 -24.54
N LYS A 531 4.82 -34.67 -23.82
CA LYS A 531 5.97 -35.43 -24.36
C LYS A 531 6.65 -34.79 -25.59
N ASN A 532 6.68 -33.47 -25.67
CA ASN A 532 7.30 -32.73 -26.78
C ASN A 532 8.78 -32.45 -26.49
N VAL A 533 9.67 -33.28 -27.05
CA VAL A 533 11.11 -33.19 -26.78
C VAL A 533 11.75 -31.99 -27.47
N ASP A 534 11.34 -31.67 -28.70
CA ASP A 534 11.99 -30.64 -29.50
C ASP A 534 11.82 -29.25 -28.86
N LEU A 535 10.60 -28.94 -28.40
CA LEU A 535 10.34 -27.68 -27.69
C LEU A 535 10.99 -27.67 -26.29
N ALA A 536 11.11 -28.81 -25.62
CA ALA A 536 11.79 -28.91 -24.33
C ALA A 536 13.28 -28.52 -24.43
N GLU A 537 13.96 -28.93 -25.50
CA GLU A 537 15.35 -28.57 -25.76
C GLU A 537 15.52 -27.06 -26.03
N VAL A 538 14.60 -26.46 -26.81
CA VAL A 538 14.58 -25.01 -27.05
C VAL A 538 14.34 -24.22 -25.76
N ALA A 539 13.37 -24.65 -24.95
CA ALA A 539 13.07 -24.01 -23.67
C ALA A 539 14.26 -24.10 -22.70
N LEU A 540 14.95 -25.24 -22.66
CA LEU A 540 16.16 -25.40 -21.84
C LEU A 540 17.29 -24.48 -22.31
N HIS A 541 17.48 -24.31 -23.62
CA HIS A 541 18.49 -23.38 -24.15
C HIS A 541 18.23 -21.95 -23.69
N GLN A 542 16.98 -21.48 -23.80
CA GLN A 542 16.59 -20.15 -23.34
C GLN A 542 16.76 -20.00 -21.82
N LEU A 543 16.39 -21.02 -21.04
CA LEU A 543 16.58 -21.05 -19.59
C LEU A 543 18.06 -21.00 -19.18
N ASN A 544 18.95 -21.61 -19.95
CA ASN A 544 20.38 -21.60 -19.64
C ASN A 544 21.04 -20.24 -19.95
N GLU A 545 20.49 -19.46 -20.89
CA GLU A 545 20.89 -18.05 -21.09
C GLU A 545 20.42 -17.16 -19.93
N LEU A 546 19.23 -17.40 -19.41
CA LEU A 546 18.61 -16.57 -18.35
C LEU A 546 19.09 -16.93 -16.95
N GLU A 547 19.25 -18.23 -16.66
CA GLU A 547 19.65 -18.76 -15.36
C GLU A 547 20.77 -19.80 -15.52
N PRO A 548 22.02 -19.36 -15.76
CA PRO A 548 23.15 -20.25 -15.94
C PRO A 548 23.51 -20.93 -14.61
N GLY A 549 22.89 -22.07 -14.31
CA GLY A 549 23.18 -22.79 -13.07
C GLY A 549 22.01 -23.49 -12.40
N ASN A 550 20.75 -23.24 -12.82
CA ASN A 550 19.59 -23.85 -12.19
C ASN A 550 19.50 -25.36 -12.50
N PRO A 551 19.74 -26.27 -11.52
CA PRO A 551 19.76 -27.71 -11.77
C PRO A 551 18.37 -28.27 -12.11
N THR A 552 17.31 -27.58 -11.69
CA THR A 552 15.91 -27.99 -11.86
C THR A 552 15.53 -28.13 -13.33
N ASN A 553 16.02 -27.23 -14.18
CA ASN A 553 15.70 -27.24 -15.62
C ASN A 553 16.25 -28.50 -16.31
N TYR A 554 17.46 -28.92 -15.92
CA TYR A 554 18.08 -30.16 -16.41
C TYR A 554 17.37 -31.40 -15.88
N VAL A 555 16.95 -31.39 -14.61
CA VAL A 555 16.17 -32.49 -14.04
C VAL A 555 14.84 -32.65 -14.77
N THR A 556 14.16 -31.55 -15.10
CA THR A 556 12.90 -31.60 -15.87
C THR A 556 13.12 -32.19 -17.25
N LEU A 557 14.13 -31.74 -18.02
CA LEU A 557 14.44 -32.35 -19.32
C LEU A 557 14.84 -33.82 -19.19
N SER A 558 15.60 -34.19 -18.15
CA SER A 558 15.94 -35.59 -17.89
C SER A 558 14.69 -36.45 -17.72
N ASN A 559 13.66 -35.94 -17.04
CA ASN A 559 12.40 -36.65 -16.85
C ASN A 559 11.64 -36.78 -18.17
N ILE A 560 11.63 -35.73 -19.01
CA ILE A 560 11.03 -35.79 -20.36
C ILE A 560 11.70 -36.89 -21.21
N TYR A 561 13.04 -36.95 -21.21
CA TYR A 561 13.75 -38.00 -21.94
C TYR A 561 13.43 -39.40 -21.41
N LYS A 562 13.24 -39.58 -20.09
CA LYS A 562 12.79 -40.85 -19.51
C LYS A 562 11.38 -41.20 -19.99
N ASP A 563 10.44 -40.26 -19.97
CA ASP A 563 9.03 -40.47 -20.35
C ASP A 563 8.85 -40.87 -21.83
N VAL A 564 9.84 -40.54 -22.67
CA VAL A 564 9.90 -40.85 -24.11
C VAL A 564 10.87 -42.04 -24.40
N GLY A 565 11.54 -42.59 -23.39
CA GLY A 565 12.45 -43.74 -23.53
C GLY A 565 13.83 -43.42 -24.12
N LYS A 566 14.26 -42.16 -24.14
CA LYS A 566 15.57 -41.70 -24.64
C LYS A 566 16.68 -41.86 -23.59
N TRP A 567 16.96 -43.10 -23.17
CA TRP A 567 17.91 -43.40 -22.07
C TRP A 567 19.37 -42.93 -22.32
N LYS A 568 19.82 -42.89 -23.58
CA LYS A 568 21.15 -42.38 -23.93
C LYS A 568 21.28 -40.89 -23.62
N ASP A 569 20.24 -40.11 -23.90
CA ASP A 569 20.21 -38.67 -23.66
C ASP A 569 20.14 -38.37 -22.16
N VAL A 570 19.41 -39.18 -21.38
CA VAL A 570 19.42 -39.15 -19.90
C VAL A 570 20.84 -39.35 -19.35
N ALA A 571 21.57 -40.35 -19.86
CA ALA A 571 22.94 -40.61 -19.41
C ALA A 571 23.89 -39.45 -19.72
N ARG A 572 23.79 -38.85 -20.93
CA ARG A 572 24.56 -37.65 -21.29
C ARG A 572 24.23 -36.47 -20.38
N LEU A 573 22.94 -36.25 -20.08
CA LEU A 573 22.50 -35.13 -19.24
C LEU A 573 22.98 -35.29 -17.79
N LYS A 574 22.92 -36.51 -17.24
CA LYS A 574 23.49 -36.82 -15.92
C LYS A 574 25.00 -36.59 -15.87
N ALA A 575 25.73 -36.98 -16.91
CA ALA A 575 27.18 -36.72 -17.00
C ALA A 575 27.46 -35.21 -17.03
N ALA A 576 26.77 -34.45 -17.88
CA ALA A 576 26.91 -33.00 -17.95
C ALA A 576 26.57 -32.29 -16.61
N MET A 577 25.57 -32.76 -15.87
CA MET A 577 25.25 -32.24 -14.54
C MET A 577 26.36 -32.53 -13.51
N LYS A 578 26.97 -33.72 -13.57
CA LYS A 578 28.08 -34.10 -12.69
C LYS A 578 29.33 -33.27 -12.98
N ASP A 579 29.67 -33.08 -14.26
CA ASP A 579 30.87 -32.36 -14.69
C ASP A 579 30.77 -30.85 -14.41
N THR A 580 29.56 -30.31 -14.36
CA THR A 580 29.29 -28.90 -14.01
C THR A 580 29.12 -28.65 -12.50
N GLY A 581 29.29 -29.68 -11.66
CA GLY A 581 29.16 -29.57 -10.19
C GLY A 581 27.73 -29.33 -9.70
N ARG A 582 26.71 -29.47 -10.57
CA ARG A 582 25.31 -29.18 -10.26
C ARG A 582 24.67 -30.36 -9.53
N ARG A 583 24.29 -30.19 -8.26
CA ARG A 583 23.60 -31.21 -7.48
C ARG A 583 22.08 -31.02 -7.50
N LYS A 584 21.35 -32.13 -7.58
CA LYS A 584 19.90 -32.16 -7.37
C LYS A 584 19.63 -31.90 -5.89
N LEU A 585 18.86 -30.86 -5.57
CA LEU A 585 18.34 -30.66 -4.23
C LEU A 585 17.20 -31.67 -3.99
N PRO A 586 17.17 -32.37 -2.85
CA PRO A 586 16.02 -33.19 -2.47
C PRO A 586 14.79 -32.30 -2.33
N GLY A 587 13.64 -32.79 -2.79
CA GLY A 587 12.36 -32.12 -2.53
C GLY A 587 12.09 -32.11 -1.03
N CYS A 588 11.60 -30.98 -0.52
CA CYS A 588 11.25 -30.77 0.88
C CYS A 588 9.79 -30.32 0.98
N SER A 589 9.08 -30.87 1.96
CA SER A 589 7.74 -30.45 2.37
C SER A 589 7.76 -30.08 3.85
N LEU A 590 7.02 -29.03 4.22
CA LEU A 590 6.87 -28.57 5.60
C LEU A 590 5.45 -28.86 6.08
N ILE A 591 5.30 -29.47 7.25
CA ILE A 591 3.99 -29.78 7.85
C ILE A 591 4.02 -29.42 9.33
N GLU A 592 2.93 -28.84 9.83
CA GLU A 592 2.71 -28.61 11.27
C GLU A 592 2.22 -29.91 11.93
N VAL A 593 2.95 -30.39 12.94
CA VAL A 593 2.63 -31.56 13.76
C VAL A 593 2.80 -31.17 15.23
N ASN A 594 1.74 -31.29 16.03
CA ASN A 594 1.76 -30.97 17.47
C ASN A 594 2.34 -29.58 17.80
N ASP A 595 1.90 -28.54 17.07
CA ASP A 595 2.36 -27.13 17.20
C ASP A 595 3.82 -26.85 16.76
N ASP A 596 4.54 -27.85 16.26
CA ASP A 596 5.88 -27.74 15.70
C ASP A 596 5.87 -27.97 14.18
N ILE A 597 6.78 -27.29 13.47
CA ILE A 597 6.90 -27.44 12.01
C ILE A 597 8.02 -28.41 11.71
N VAL A 598 7.69 -29.48 10.99
CA VAL A 598 8.59 -30.57 10.65
C VAL A 598 8.90 -30.54 9.15
N GLU A 599 10.18 -30.67 8.82
CA GLU A 599 10.67 -30.78 7.44
C GLU A 599 10.79 -32.24 7.01
N PHE A 600 10.12 -32.59 5.92
CA PHE A 600 10.20 -33.91 5.29
C PHE A 600 10.94 -33.81 3.96
N TYR A 601 12.08 -34.50 3.89
CA TYR A 601 12.84 -34.62 2.65
C TYR A 601 12.53 -35.95 1.96
N SER A 602 12.57 -35.96 0.63
CA SER A 602 12.36 -37.19 -0.14
C SER A 602 13.41 -38.25 0.23
N LEU A 603 12.93 -39.44 0.65
CA LEU A 603 13.74 -40.60 1.08
C LEU A 603 14.56 -40.38 2.35
N ASP A 604 14.07 -39.53 3.25
CA ASP A 604 14.74 -39.21 4.50
C ASP A 604 14.17 -40.01 5.68
N GLU A 605 15.06 -40.49 6.54
CA GLU A 605 14.77 -41.26 7.75
C GLU A 605 15.18 -40.49 9.03
N ARG A 606 15.49 -39.19 8.91
CA ARG A 606 15.87 -38.34 10.06
C ARG A 606 14.75 -38.09 11.06
N HIS A 607 13.49 -38.35 10.69
CA HIS A 607 12.35 -38.14 11.59
C HIS A 607 12.36 -39.18 12.72
N PRO A 608 12.17 -38.80 13.99
CA PRO A 608 12.15 -39.74 15.11
C PRO A 608 11.14 -40.89 14.93
N ASP A 609 9.99 -40.58 14.34
CA ASP A 609 8.91 -41.54 14.07
C ASP A 609 8.94 -42.08 12.62
N SER A 610 10.11 -42.11 11.97
CA SER A 610 10.22 -42.53 10.55
C SER A 610 9.62 -43.91 10.30
N ASP A 611 9.87 -44.86 11.19
CA ASP A 611 9.40 -46.24 11.05
C ASP A 611 7.87 -46.32 11.03
N GLU A 612 7.21 -45.60 11.95
CA GLU A 612 5.75 -45.54 12.04
C GLU A 612 5.14 -44.85 10.81
N ILE A 613 5.78 -43.77 10.33
CA ILE A 613 5.35 -43.04 9.13
C ILE A 613 5.43 -43.93 7.90
N TYR A 614 6.55 -44.66 7.71
CA TYR A 614 6.72 -45.57 6.59
C TYR A 614 5.79 -46.78 6.68
N GLU A 615 5.54 -47.31 7.88
CA GLU A 615 4.55 -48.38 8.08
C GLU A 615 3.13 -47.93 7.73
N ALA A 616 2.74 -46.72 8.16
CA ALA A 616 1.46 -46.12 7.80
C ALA A 616 1.36 -45.86 6.28
N LEU A 617 2.43 -45.37 5.65
CA LEU A 617 2.50 -45.16 4.22
C LEU A 617 2.34 -46.47 3.44
N ASP A 618 3.02 -47.54 3.86
CA ASP A 618 2.88 -48.87 3.28
C ASP A 618 1.45 -49.42 3.44
N GLY A 619 0.82 -49.18 4.60
CA GLY A 619 -0.58 -49.46 4.83
C GLY A 619 -1.50 -48.76 3.83
N LEU A 620 -1.28 -47.46 3.63
CA LEU A 620 -2.03 -46.65 2.66
C LEU A 620 -1.80 -47.11 1.22
N ILE A 621 -0.57 -47.46 0.85
CA ILE A 621 -0.25 -48.00 -0.49
C ILE A 621 -0.99 -49.32 -0.72
N LYS A 622 -1.02 -50.22 0.27
CA LYS A 622 -1.78 -51.49 0.19
C LYS A 622 -3.28 -51.23 0.04
N LEU A 623 -3.84 -50.31 0.81
CA LEU A 623 -5.24 -49.88 0.70
C LEU A 623 -5.55 -49.30 -0.69
N SER A 624 -4.69 -48.42 -1.18
CA SER A 624 -4.83 -47.81 -2.51
C SER A 624 -4.82 -48.88 -3.62
N ARG A 625 -3.87 -49.82 -3.59
CA ARG A 625 -3.81 -50.95 -4.52
C ARG A 625 -5.05 -51.82 -4.48
N SER A 626 -5.57 -52.09 -3.28
CA SER A 626 -6.81 -52.88 -3.11
C SER A 626 -8.04 -52.19 -3.69
N SER A 627 -8.01 -50.85 -3.82
CA SER A 627 -9.06 -50.02 -4.42
C SER A 627 -8.89 -49.80 -5.93
N GLY A 628 -7.96 -50.53 -6.57
CA GLY A 628 -7.73 -50.49 -8.01
C GLY A 628 -6.65 -49.50 -8.48
N TYR A 629 -5.86 -48.94 -7.57
CA TYR A 629 -4.71 -48.12 -7.93
C TYR A 629 -3.51 -48.98 -8.32
N GLU A 630 -3.16 -49.02 -9.61
CA GLU A 630 -1.89 -49.57 -10.08
C GLU A 630 -0.82 -48.47 -10.03
N SER A 631 0.11 -48.59 -9.09
CA SER A 631 1.29 -47.73 -9.03
C SER A 631 2.26 -48.11 -10.15
N ASP A 632 2.58 -47.19 -11.06
CA ASP A 632 3.63 -47.39 -12.06
C ASP A 632 5.04 -47.27 -11.41
N LEU A 633 5.38 -48.26 -10.58
CA LEU A 633 6.63 -48.31 -9.81
C LEU A 633 7.80 -48.87 -10.63
N THR A 634 7.64 -49.12 -11.93
CA THR A 634 8.71 -49.66 -12.78
C THR A 634 9.92 -48.72 -12.92
N SER A 635 9.87 -47.51 -12.36
CA SER A 635 10.90 -46.48 -12.48
C SER A 635 11.76 -46.21 -11.23
N PHE A 636 11.52 -46.91 -10.10
CA PHE A 636 12.23 -46.65 -8.83
C PHE A 636 13.32 -47.66 -8.44
N GLU A 637 13.45 -48.80 -9.14
CA GLU A 637 14.41 -49.87 -8.78
C GLU A 637 15.60 -50.07 -9.76
N GLN A 638 15.98 -49.08 -10.59
CA GLN A 638 17.22 -49.16 -11.38
C GLN A 638 18.06 -47.88 -11.44
#